data_AF-A0A383AJG9-F1
#
_entry.id   AF-A0A383AJG9-F1
#
_cell.length_a   1.000
_cell.length_b   1.000
_cell.length_c   1.000
_cell.angle_alpha   90.00
_cell.angle_beta   90.00
_cell.angle_gamma   90.00
#
_symmetry.space_group_name_H-M   'P 1'
#
loop_
_entity.id
_entity.type
_entity.pdbx_description
1 polymer ?
#
loop_
_entity_poly.entity_id
_entity_poly.type
_entity_poly.pdbx_seq_one_letter_code
_entity_poly.pdbx_strand_id
1 'polypeptide(L)'
;MTAQMILANGFGVAVASDSASTMTRRRSGARTYETAEKIRPLSDPHRLAVLQCGGVHLLRMPVGVLIDEWKATLGSRLQTVEGYRDNFLTWLGDNLDNWSSPQSRDWAAFESLEWIVEGLSDSIQTHLQEVHETDAHTAVLDELRNANQELESLENRDPRLHDLADAVLGSWGEPGTDG
;
A
#
# COMPACT_ATOMS: atom_id res chain seq x y z
N MET A 1 12.11 8.99 0.71
CA MET A 1 11.49 9.61 -0.50
C MET A 1 12.03 8.87 -1.71
N THR A 2 11.20 8.54 -2.71
CA THR A 2 11.62 7.85 -3.94
C THR A 2 11.43 8.81 -5.11
N ALA A 3 12.41 8.86 -6.02
CA ALA A 3 12.37 9.69 -7.22
C ALA A 3 12.57 8.83 -8.47
N GLN A 4 11.59 8.86 -9.36
CA GLN A 4 11.55 8.07 -10.59
C GLN A 4 11.22 8.97 -11.78
N MET A 5 11.91 8.76 -12.90
CA MET A 5 11.74 9.53 -14.13
C MET A 5 11.58 8.59 -15.32
N ILE A 6 10.58 8.87 -16.15
CA ILE A 6 10.31 8.16 -17.40
C ILE A 6 10.34 9.18 -18.54
N LEU A 7 11.16 8.94 -19.54
CA LEU A 7 11.23 9.73 -20.77
C LEU A 7 10.93 8.82 -21.96
N ALA A 8 9.94 9.16 -22.77
CA ALA A 8 9.55 8.37 -23.93
C ALA A 8 9.49 9.24 -25.20
N ASN A 9 9.87 8.66 -26.33
CA ASN A 9 9.71 9.24 -27.66
C ASN A 9 9.42 8.13 -28.69
N GLY A 10 9.29 8.48 -29.97
CA GLY A 10 9.01 7.52 -31.05
C GLY A 10 10.10 6.45 -31.27
N PHE A 11 11.27 6.58 -30.65
CA PHE A 11 12.39 5.64 -30.77
C PHE A 11 12.55 4.74 -29.55
N GLY A 12 11.97 5.09 -28.40
CA GLY A 12 12.08 4.25 -27.21
C GLY A 12 11.71 4.97 -25.91
N VAL A 13 12.01 4.27 -24.82
CA VAL A 13 11.74 4.69 -23.45
C VAL A 13 13.02 4.58 -22.62
N ALA A 14 13.36 5.66 -21.91
CA ALA A 14 14.41 5.69 -20.91
C ALA A 14 13.77 5.82 -19.52
N VAL A 15 14.28 5.05 -18.56
CA VAL A 15 13.77 5.00 -17.19
C VAL A 15 14.93 5.16 -16.23
N ALA A 16 14.76 6.00 -15.20
CA ALA A 16 15.73 6.21 -14.15
C ALA A 16 15.04 6.24 -12.77
N SER A 17 15.75 5.79 -11.74
CA SER A 17 15.29 5.77 -10.36
C SER A 17 16.45 6.04 -9.42
N ASP A 18 16.19 6.72 -8.30
CA ASP A 18 17.12 6.78 -7.18
C ASP A 18 17.31 5.40 -6.53
N SER A 19 18.38 5.26 -5.75
CA SER A 19 18.70 4.02 -5.02
C SER A 19 18.39 4.09 -3.52
N ALA A 20 17.80 5.19 -3.03
CA ALA A 20 17.53 5.39 -1.61
C ALA A 20 16.28 4.60 -1.17
N SER A 21 16.39 3.77 -0.15
CA SER A 21 15.26 3.09 0.48
C SER A 21 15.29 3.30 1.99
N THR A 22 14.21 3.84 2.54
CA THR A 22 14.10 4.14 3.96
C THR A 22 13.27 3.06 4.65
N MET A 23 13.88 2.38 5.61
CA MET A 23 13.19 1.45 6.51
C MET A 23 12.94 2.15 7.84
N THR A 24 11.67 2.31 8.21
CA THR A 24 11.24 2.88 9.49
C THR A 24 10.84 1.75 10.44
N ARG A 25 11.30 1.81 11.69
CA ARG A 25 10.83 0.91 12.77
C ARG A 25 10.42 1.74 13.97
N ARG A 26 9.26 1.44 14.58
CA ARG A 26 8.66 2.16 15.74
C ARG A 26 9.68 2.53 16.84
N ARG A 27 10.67 1.68 17.12
CA ARG A 27 11.65 1.91 18.23
C ARG A 27 13.07 2.29 17.81
N SER A 28 13.47 2.12 16.56
CA SER A 28 14.87 2.29 16.14
C SER A 28 15.09 3.43 15.14
N GLY A 29 14.08 4.26 14.93
CA GLY A 29 14.12 5.36 13.95
C GLY A 29 14.07 4.87 12.51
N ALA A 30 14.32 5.79 11.59
CA ALA A 30 14.40 5.54 10.16
C ALA A 30 15.86 5.34 9.73
N ARG A 31 16.11 4.32 8.91
CA ARG A 31 17.42 4.09 8.29
C ARG A 31 17.28 4.05 6.78
N THR A 32 18.08 4.86 6.09
CA THR A 32 18.14 4.89 4.63
C THR A 32 19.32 4.04 4.12
N TYR A 33 19.05 3.27 3.07
CA TYR A 33 20.01 2.45 2.35
C TYR A 33 20.08 2.94 0.90
N GLU A 34 21.28 3.18 0.38
CA GLU A 34 21.50 3.79 -0.95
C GLU A 34 21.73 2.77 -2.07
N THR A 35 21.24 1.53 -1.90
CA THR A 35 21.54 0.40 -2.78
C THR A 35 20.29 -0.31 -3.30
N ALA A 36 19.12 0.34 -3.26
CA ALA A 36 17.87 -0.27 -3.68
C ALA A 36 17.75 -0.31 -5.20
N GLU A 37 17.49 -1.50 -5.76
CA GLU A 37 17.13 -1.67 -7.16
C GLU A 37 15.61 -1.57 -7.32
N LYS A 38 15.16 -0.48 -7.96
CA LYS A 38 13.73 -0.15 -8.13
C LYS A 38 13.23 -0.30 -9.57
N ILE A 39 14.11 -0.60 -10.53
CA ILE A 39 13.77 -0.84 -11.93
C ILE A 39 13.99 -2.32 -12.21
N ARG A 40 12.93 -3.03 -12.59
CA ARG A 40 12.94 -4.47 -12.84
C ARG A 40 12.54 -4.72 -14.30
N PRO A 41 13.48 -4.74 -15.26
CA PRO A 41 13.16 -5.03 -16.65
C PRO A 41 12.67 -6.48 -16.80
N LEU A 42 11.67 -6.70 -17.65
CA LEU A 42 11.30 -8.04 -18.11
C LEU A 42 12.33 -8.51 -19.13
N SER A 43 12.61 -9.82 -19.15
CA SER A 43 13.53 -10.43 -20.11
C SER A 43 12.92 -10.47 -21.51
N ASP A 44 13.76 -10.51 -22.55
CA ASP A 44 13.30 -10.74 -23.91
C ASP A 44 12.42 -12.00 -23.99
N PRO A 45 11.31 -11.99 -24.77
CA PRO A 45 10.93 -10.97 -25.75
C PRO A 45 10.18 -9.75 -25.18
N HIS A 46 9.95 -9.70 -23.87
CA HIS A 46 9.13 -8.66 -23.25
C HIS A 46 9.83 -7.29 -23.27
N ARG A 47 9.08 -6.25 -23.66
CA ARG A 47 9.58 -4.87 -23.76
C ARG A 47 8.97 -3.97 -22.68
N LEU A 48 8.97 -4.44 -21.44
CA LEU A 48 8.38 -3.74 -20.30
C LEU A 48 9.34 -3.77 -19.11
N ALA A 49 9.28 -2.74 -18.26
CA ALA A 49 9.98 -2.70 -16.99
C ALA A 49 9.00 -2.36 -15.87
N VAL A 50 9.16 -3.01 -14.72
CA VAL A 50 8.38 -2.72 -13.52
C VAL A 50 9.16 -1.74 -12.66
N LEU A 51 8.50 -0.65 -12.27
CA LEU A 51 9.03 0.36 -11.37
C LEU A 51 8.46 0.12 -9.98
N GLN A 52 9.33 -0.17 -9.01
CA GLN A 52 8.94 -0.34 -7.62
C GLN A 52 9.01 0.99 -6.88
N CYS A 53 7.90 1.42 -6.29
CA CYS A 53 7.83 2.60 -5.44
C CYS A 53 7.12 2.27 -4.11
N GLY A 54 7.33 3.11 -3.09
CA GLY A 54 6.72 2.91 -1.77
C GLY A 54 7.31 1.74 -0.98
N GLY A 55 6.41 0.91 -0.43
CA GLY A 55 6.77 -0.21 0.44
C GLY A 55 7.69 -1.22 -0.24
N VAL A 56 8.74 -1.65 0.48
CA VAL A 56 9.67 -2.66 -0.03
C VAL A 56 9.21 -4.10 0.21
N HIS A 57 8.21 -4.29 1.08
CA HIS A 57 7.61 -5.57 1.37
C HIS A 57 6.11 -5.57 1.09
N LEU A 58 5.61 -6.67 0.56
CA LEU A 58 4.20 -7.02 0.51
C LEU A 58 4.01 -8.29 1.34
N LEU A 59 3.18 -8.25 2.38
CA LEU A 59 2.98 -9.39 3.31
C LEU A 59 4.30 -9.97 3.83
N ARG A 60 5.22 -9.09 4.23
CA ARG A 60 6.60 -9.41 4.69
C ARG A 60 7.52 -10.03 3.64
N MET A 61 7.06 -10.18 2.39
CA MET A 61 7.88 -10.63 1.27
C MET A 61 8.46 -9.45 0.50
N PRO A 62 9.77 -9.45 0.18
CA PRO A 62 10.34 -8.39 -0.65
C PRO A 62 9.66 -8.35 -2.02
N VAL A 63 9.11 -7.20 -2.40
CA VAL A 63 8.35 -7.04 -3.66
C VAL A 63 9.20 -7.42 -4.87
N GLY A 64 10.50 -7.09 -4.84
CA GLY A 64 11.43 -7.47 -5.91
C GLY A 64 11.53 -8.98 -6.13
N VAL A 65 11.44 -9.79 -5.07
CA VAL A 65 11.46 -11.26 -5.19
C VAL A 65 10.16 -11.75 -5.84
N LEU A 66 9.01 -11.20 -5.45
CA LEU A 66 7.72 -11.54 -6.08
C LEU A 66 7.72 -11.22 -7.59
N ILE A 67 8.31 -10.08 -7.97
CA ILE A 67 8.44 -9.70 -9.38
C ILE A 67 9.37 -10.67 -10.13
N ASP A 68 10.49 -11.07 -9.53
CA ASP A 68 11.44 -11.99 -10.18
C ASP A 68 10.84 -13.39 -10.37
N GLU A 69 10.11 -13.90 -9.38
CA GLU A 69 9.40 -15.18 -9.47
C GLU A 69 8.29 -15.13 -10.54
N TRP A 70 7.50 -14.06 -10.56
CA TRP A 70 6.50 -13.85 -11.60
C TRP A 70 7.13 -13.80 -13.00
N LYS A 71 8.23 -13.05 -13.16
CA LYS A 71 8.99 -12.96 -14.41
C LYS A 71 9.40 -14.34 -14.93
N ALA A 72 9.78 -15.26 -14.04
CA ALA A 72 10.17 -16.61 -14.41
C ALA A 72 9.00 -17.45 -14.95
N THR A 73 7.75 -17.07 -14.67
CA THR A 73 6.54 -17.73 -15.20
C THR A 73 6.08 -17.20 -16.55
N LEU A 74 6.62 -16.06 -17.00
CA LEU A 74 6.22 -15.47 -18.27
C LEU A 74 6.71 -16.33 -19.43
N GLY A 75 5.77 -16.74 -20.29
CA GLY A 75 6.08 -17.35 -21.58
C GLY A 75 6.46 -16.29 -22.63
N SER A 76 6.63 -16.68 -23.89
CA SER A 76 7.04 -15.76 -24.97
C SER A 76 5.95 -14.79 -25.47
N ARG A 77 4.71 -14.89 -24.96
CA ARG A 77 3.57 -14.08 -25.42
C ARG A 77 3.69 -12.64 -24.92
N LEU A 78 3.67 -11.70 -25.87
CA LEU A 78 3.57 -10.27 -25.57
C LEU A 78 2.15 -9.91 -25.17
N GLN A 79 2.02 -8.99 -24.21
CA GLN A 79 0.76 -8.50 -23.68
C GLN A 79 0.72 -6.96 -23.71
N THR A 80 -0.46 -6.38 -23.55
CA THR A 80 -0.56 -4.94 -23.24
C THR A 80 -0.06 -4.68 -21.82
N VAL A 81 0.17 -3.42 -21.45
CA VAL A 81 0.59 -3.04 -20.09
C VAL A 81 -0.44 -3.53 -19.07
N GLU A 82 -1.73 -3.34 -19.36
CA GLU A 82 -2.84 -3.81 -18.53
C GLU A 82 -2.87 -5.34 -18.46
N GLY A 83 -2.54 -6.03 -19.55
CA GLY A 83 -2.41 -7.47 -19.56
C GLY A 83 -1.31 -7.97 -18.61
N TYR A 84 -0.14 -7.33 -18.61
CA TYR A 84 0.91 -7.65 -17.64
C TYR A 84 0.49 -7.37 -16.20
N ARG A 85 -0.20 -6.26 -15.94
CA ARG A 85 -0.76 -5.94 -14.62
C ARG A 85 -1.70 -7.03 -14.15
N ASP A 86 -2.70 -7.36 -14.97
CA ASP A 86 -3.73 -8.33 -14.61
C ASP A 86 -3.11 -9.72 -14.44
N ASN A 87 -2.17 -10.09 -15.30
CA ASN A 87 -1.41 -11.33 -15.19
C ASN A 87 -0.59 -11.41 -13.89
N PHE A 88 0.09 -10.33 -13.49
CA PHE A 88 0.81 -10.28 -12.22
C PHE A 88 -0.13 -10.41 -11.02
N LEU A 89 -1.28 -9.72 -11.03
CA LEU A 89 -2.26 -9.80 -9.95
C LEU A 89 -2.88 -11.19 -9.82
N THR A 90 -3.22 -11.83 -10.95
CA THR A 90 -3.68 -13.23 -10.96
C THR A 90 -2.60 -14.17 -10.44
N TRP A 91 -1.37 -14.07 -10.96
CA TRP A 91 -0.24 -14.88 -10.51
C TRP A 91 0.00 -14.70 -9.00
N LEU A 92 -0.05 -13.47 -8.50
CA LEU A 92 0.12 -13.19 -7.09
C LEU A 92 -0.99 -13.87 -6.27
N GLY A 93 -2.25 -13.69 -6.68
CA GLY A 93 -3.42 -14.33 -6.06
C GLY A 93 -3.28 -15.86 -5.95
N ASP A 94 -2.87 -16.50 -7.05
CA ASP A 94 -2.74 -17.96 -7.15
C ASP A 94 -1.55 -18.51 -6.34
N ASN A 95 -0.53 -17.69 -6.08
CA ASN A 95 0.71 -18.14 -5.44
C ASN A 95 0.88 -17.63 -4.00
N LEU A 96 0.02 -16.74 -3.51
CA LEU A 96 0.11 -16.15 -2.18
C LEU A 96 0.28 -17.20 -1.06
N ASP A 97 -0.38 -18.35 -1.19
CA ASP A 97 -0.35 -19.48 -0.24
C ASP A 97 1.03 -20.12 -0.11
N ASN A 98 1.93 -19.89 -1.07
CA ASN A 98 3.30 -20.39 -1.03
C ASN A 98 4.18 -19.65 0.00
N TRP A 99 3.81 -18.40 0.36
CA TRP A 99 4.68 -17.53 1.17
C TRP A 99 4.00 -16.94 2.41
N SER A 100 2.67 -17.05 2.49
CA SER A 100 1.90 -16.52 3.61
C SER A 100 0.73 -17.45 3.91
N SER A 101 0.42 -17.65 5.19
CA SER A 101 -0.80 -18.34 5.59
C SER A 101 -1.97 -17.34 5.64
N PRO A 102 -3.23 -17.80 5.52
CA PRO A 102 -4.40 -16.95 5.73
C PRO A 102 -4.31 -16.15 7.03
N GLN A 103 -3.92 -16.79 8.15
CA GLN A 103 -3.78 -16.11 9.44
C GLN A 103 -2.71 -15.01 9.42
N SER A 104 -1.60 -15.21 8.70
CA SER A 104 -0.55 -14.19 8.58
C SER A 104 -1.01 -12.99 7.74
N ARG A 105 -1.90 -13.21 6.76
CA ARG A 105 -2.51 -12.14 5.96
C ARG A 105 -3.53 -11.36 6.77
N ASP A 106 -4.38 -12.05 7.52
CA ASP A 106 -5.34 -11.42 8.42
C ASP A 106 -4.61 -10.56 9.46
N TRP A 107 -3.52 -11.07 10.02
CA TRP A 107 -2.67 -10.30 10.93
C TRP A 107 -2.02 -9.09 10.24
N ALA A 108 -1.49 -9.24 9.04
CA ALA A 108 -0.92 -8.12 8.29
C ALA A 108 -1.97 -7.05 7.92
N ALA A 109 -3.19 -7.47 7.61
CA ALA A 109 -4.32 -6.57 7.38
C ALA A 109 -4.68 -5.82 8.67
N PHE A 110 -4.71 -6.51 9.82
CA PHE A 110 -4.92 -5.89 11.13
C PHE A 110 -3.80 -4.90 11.50
N GLU A 111 -2.52 -5.26 11.31
CA GLU A 111 -1.37 -4.36 11.52
C GLU A 111 -1.47 -3.11 10.62
N SER A 112 -1.95 -3.27 9.38
CA SER A 112 -2.15 -2.15 8.46
C SER A 112 -3.27 -1.22 8.92
N LEU A 113 -4.38 -1.79 9.41
CA LEU A 113 -5.50 -1.02 9.95
C LEU A 113 -5.12 -0.26 11.23
N GLU A 114 -4.35 -0.89 12.14
CA GLU A 114 -3.77 -0.20 13.31
C GLU A 114 -2.96 1.03 12.87
N TRP A 115 -2.12 0.88 11.85
CA TRP A 115 -1.31 1.98 11.33
C TRP A 115 -2.14 3.15 10.75
N ILE A 116 -3.24 2.84 10.07
CA ILE A 116 -4.17 3.85 9.54
C ILE A 116 -4.85 4.60 10.69
N VAL A 117 -5.32 3.88 11.71
CA VAL A 117 -5.99 4.48 12.86
C VAL A 117 -5.03 5.34 13.69
N GLU A 118 -3.80 4.87 13.92
CA GLU A 118 -2.77 5.66 14.59
C GLU A 118 -2.43 6.92 13.79
N GLY A 119 -2.24 6.80 12.48
CA GLY A 119 -1.96 7.94 11.60
C GLY A 119 -3.09 8.99 11.62
N LEU A 120 -4.35 8.53 11.64
CA LEU A 120 -5.51 9.41 11.79
C LEU A 120 -5.51 10.12 13.16
N SER A 121 -5.24 9.38 14.23
CA SER A 121 -5.16 9.94 15.58
C SER A 121 -4.07 11.00 15.67
N ASP A 122 -2.88 10.73 15.10
CA ASP A 122 -1.76 11.68 15.07
C ASP A 122 -2.09 12.92 14.24
N SER A 123 -2.78 12.75 13.10
CA SER A 123 -3.23 13.86 12.26
C SER A 123 -4.21 14.76 13.00
N ILE A 124 -5.24 14.17 13.62
CA ILE A 124 -6.23 14.88 14.45
C ILE A 124 -5.53 15.63 15.59
N GLN A 125 -4.61 14.97 16.31
CA GLN A 125 -3.92 15.60 17.43
C GLN A 125 -3.05 16.77 16.98
N THR A 126 -2.38 16.65 15.83
CA THR A 126 -1.58 17.73 15.24
C THR A 126 -2.47 18.91 14.86
N HIS A 127 -3.58 18.64 14.17
CA HIS A 127 -4.51 19.68 13.73
C HIS A 127 -5.15 20.42 14.93
N LEU A 128 -5.48 19.70 16.01
CA LEU A 128 -5.99 20.27 17.25
C LEU A 128 -4.98 21.17 17.98
N GLN A 129 -3.67 20.95 17.82
CA GLN A 129 -2.65 21.84 18.39
C GLN A 129 -2.53 23.17 17.65
N GLU A 130 -2.93 23.21 16.38
CA GLU A 130 -2.80 24.39 15.50
C GLU A 130 -4.05 25.28 15.49
N VAL A 131 -5.17 24.78 16.01
CA VAL A 131 -6.48 25.43 15.92
C VAL A 131 -6.93 25.96 17.29
N HIS A 132 -7.58 27.12 17.29
CA HIS A 132 -8.20 27.68 18.49
C HIS A 132 -9.28 26.73 19.04
N GLU A 133 -9.39 26.63 20.37
CA GLU A 133 -10.30 25.71 21.07
C GLU A 133 -11.76 25.79 20.58
N THR A 134 -12.20 26.96 20.10
CA THR A 134 -13.55 27.20 19.58
C THR A 134 -13.82 26.54 18.22
N ASP A 135 -12.78 26.27 17.43
CA ASP A 135 -12.86 25.70 16.08
C ASP A 135 -12.45 24.20 16.06
N ALA A 136 -12.02 23.66 17.21
CA ALA A 136 -11.53 22.30 17.37
C ALA A 136 -12.51 21.21 16.87
N HIS A 137 -13.81 21.39 17.11
CA HIS A 137 -14.83 20.44 16.65
C HIS A 137 -14.95 20.39 15.12
N THR A 138 -14.86 21.54 14.46
CA THR A 138 -14.92 21.62 12.99
C THR A 138 -13.69 20.99 12.37
N ALA A 139 -12.51 21.29 12.91
CA ALA A 139 -11.24 20.70 12.52
C ALA A 139 -11.25 19.16 12.59
N VAL A 140 -11.71 18.59 13.70
CA VAL A 140 -11.82 17.12 13.85
C VAL A 140 -12.79 16.52 12.84
N LEU A 141 -13.94 17.16 12.62
CA LEU A 141 -14.94 16.67 11.65
C LEU A 141 -14.41 16.70 10.22
N ASP A 142 -13.66 17.72 9.84
CA ASP A 142 -13.08 17.81 8.50
C ASP A 142 -11.99 16.75 8.29
N GLU A 143 -11.16 16.49 9.31
CA GLU A 143 -10.15 15.41 9.24
C GLU A 143 -10.79 14.03 9.12
N LEU A 144 -11.85 13.76 9.91
CA LEU A 144 -12.63 12.53 9.80
C LEU A 144 -13.30 12.37 8.42
N ARG A 145 -13.81 13.46 7.83
CA ARG A 145 -14.37 13.43 6.48
C ARG A 145 -13.32 13.14 5.43
N ASN A 146 -12.15 13.75 5.52
CA ASN A 146 -11.04 13.51 4.61
C ASN A 146 -10.59 12.04 4.69
N ALA A 147 -10.43 11.51 5.90
CA ALA A 147 -10.10 10.10 6.12
C ALA A 147 -11.17 9.16 5.55
N ASN A 148 -12.46 9.47 5.74
CA ASN A 148 -13.55 8.68 5.16
C ASN A 148 -13.54 8.73 3.62
N GLN A 149 -13.29 9.89 3.02
CA GLN A 149 -13.17 10.00 1.56
C GLN A 149 -11.97 9.22 1.01
N GLU A 150 -10.83 9.25 1.72
CA GLU A 150 -9.66 8.43 1.36
C GLU A 150 -10.00 6.94 1.44
N LEU A 151 -10.66 6.48 2.51
CA LEU A 151 -11.10 5.10 2.66
C LEU A 151 -12.11 4.68 1.58
N GLU A 152 -13.07 5.54 1.26
CA GLU A 152 -14.04 5.32 0.17
C GLU A 152 -13.35 5.23 -1.20
N SER A 153 -12.24 5.96 -1.39
CA SER A 153 -11.46 5.94 -2.62
C SER A 153 -10.59 4.68 -2.80
N LEU A 154 -10.36 3.90 -1.73
CA LEU A 154 -9.58 2.66 -1.77
C LEU A 154 -10.35 1.49 -2.40
N GLU A 155 -11.23 1.74 -3.39
CA GLU A 155 -12.10 0.77 -4.06
C GLU A 155 -11.40 -0.57 -4.37
N ASN A 156 -11.51 -1.48 -3.41
CA ASN A 156 -11.45 -2.92 -3.57
C ASN A 156 -12.55 -3.44 -2.67
N ARG A 157 -13.77 -3.53 -3.22
CA ARG A 157 -14.97 -3.98 -2.51
C ARG A 157 -14.78 -5.43 -2.03
N ASP A 158 -14.32 -5.61 -0.79
CA ASP A 158 -14.81 -6.73 0.01
C ASP A 158 -16.04 -6.22 0.79
N PRO A 159 -17.27 -6.64 0.41
CA PRO A 159 -18.49 -6.27 1.11
C PRO A 159 -18.44 -6.56 2.62
N ARG A 160 -17.62 -7.53 3.03
CA ARG A 160 -17.45 -7.93 4.43
C ARG A 160 -16.78 -6.85 5.28
N LEU A 161 -15.97 -5.97 4.68
CA LEU A 161 -15.36 -4.85 5.41
C LEU A 161 -16.39 -3.80 5.80
N HIS A 162 -17.40 -3.58 4.95
CA HIS A 162 -18.53 -2.73 5.30
C HIS A 162 -19.35 -3.34 6.44
N ASP A 163 -19.68 -4.63 6.33
CA ASP A 163 -20.40 -5.34 7.40
C ASP A 163 -19.63 -5.31 8.74
N LEU A 164 -18.30 -5.43 8.69
CA LEU A 164 -17.44 -5.36 9.88
C LEU A 164 -17.38 -3.94 10.46
N ALA A 165 -17.24 -2.92 9.61
CA ALA A 165 -17.25 -1.52 10.04
C ALA A 165 -18.59 -1.13 10.66
N ASP A 166 -19.71 -1.54 10.04
CA ASP A 166 -21.06 -1.31 10.56
C ASP A 166 -21.29 -2.03 11.89
N ALA A 167 -20.75 -3.24 12.06
CA ALA A 167 -20.81 -3.97 13.32
C ALA A 167 -20.01 -3.26 14.44
N VAL A 168 -18.81 -2.74 14.13
CA VAL A 168 -18.00 -1.98 15.09
C VAL A 168 -18.68 -0.67 15.45
N LEU A 169 -19.15 0.10 14.47
CA LEU A 169 -19.87 1.36 14.70
C LEU A 169 -21.19 1.14 15.45
N GLY A 170 -21.91 0.06 15.13
CA GLY A 170 -23.11 -0.36 15.87
C GLY A 170 -22.81 -0.67 17.33
N SER A 171 -21.68 -1.35 17.61
CA SER A 171 -21.26 -1.65 18.99
C SER A 171 -20.87 -0.42 19.81
N TRP A 172 -20.46 0.67 19.15
CA TRP A 172 -20.12 1.93 19.80
C TRP A 172 -21.33 2.85 19.98
N GLY A 173 -22.42 2.60 19.25
CA GLY A 173 -23.70 3.30 19.39
C GLY A 173 -24.60 2.74 20.49
N GLU A 174 -24.30 1.56 21.04
CA GLU A 174 -25.02 1.05 22.20
C GLU A 174 -24.56 1.77 23.47
N PRO A 175 -25.48 2.31 24.29
CA PRO A 175 -25.11 2.92 25.56
C PRO A 175 -24.39 1.89 26.41
N GLY A 176 -23.17 2.21 26.82
CA GLY A 176 -22.32 1.32 27.61
C GLY A 176 -23.12 0.72 28.76
N THR A 177 -23.16 -0.61 28.84
CA THR A 177 -23.62 -1.28 30.04
C THR A 177 -22.59 -1.01 31.13
N ASP A 178 -22.81 0.08 31.86
CA ASP A 178 -22.10 0.41 33.09
C ASP A 178 -22.19 -0.80 34.04
N GLY A 179 -21.02 -1.31 34.42
CA GLY A 179 -20.83 -2.18 35.57
C GLY A 179 -20.37 -1.36 36.77
#